data_AF-A0A7X4JKU4-F1
#
_entry.id   AF-A0A7X4JKU4-F1
#
_cell.length_a   1.000
_cell.length_b   1.000
_cell.length_c   1.000
_cell.angle_alpha   90.00
_cell.angle_beta   90.00
_cell.angle_gamma   90.00
#
_symmetry.space_group_name_H-M   'P 1'
#
loop_
_entity.id
_entity.type
_entity.pdbx_description
1 polymer ?
#
loop_
_entity_poly.entity_id
_entity_poly.type
_entity_poly.pdbx_seq_one_letter_code
_entity_poly.pdbx_strand_id
1 'polypeptide(L)'
;MTLKCQWKGAKCPPYKHDGVFETTNEILTRFEPDLNRCAKCIAYAKPQLPSFQDDLLQIARITLCQKGPSFDPNHAQKASFRTYMLPRICGALTNAKTKEIQHYGHFIHPPSEEAVPNGTSEVSTSPQGVFLPSTSCREGNFENTLVWEMWNADFEQALPRLLKCLTKREHKVFSAIRSNMKQCDISETLGLSRPRVSQLLKQVELKLTRECRHIGIIE
;
A
#
# COMPACT_ATOMS: atom_id res chain seq x y z
N MET A 1 -13.62 -15.88 -4.64
CA MET A 1 -13.95 -15.96 -3.20
C MET A 1 -15.21 -15.16 -2.93
N THR A 2 -16.31 -15.83 -2.56
CA THR A 2 -17.60 -15.19 -2.27
C THR A 2 -17.70 -14.87 -0.79
N LEU A 3 -17.59 -13.59 -0.42
CA LEU A 3 -17.81 -13.13 0.94
C LEU A 3 -19.33 -13.19 1.23
N LYS A 4 -19.77 -14.25 1.91
CA LYS A 4 -21.16 -14.37 2.37
C LYS A 4 -21.37 -13.46 3.58
N CYS A 5 -22.23 -12.46 3.42
CA CYS A 5 -22.72 -11.62 4.51
C CYS A 5 -23.49 -12.49 5.51
N GLN A 6 -23.00 -12.62 6.75
CA GLN A 6 -23.57 -13.52 7.77
C GLN A 6 -24.80 -12.95 8.50
N TRP A 7 -25.41 -11.86 8.02
CA TRP A 7 -26.53 -11.22 8.74
C TRP A 7 -27.87 -11.72 8.18
N LYS A 8 -28.52 -12.64 8.92
CA LYS A 8 -29.91 -13.04 8.69
C LYS A 8 -30.84 -11.85 8.99
N GLY A 9 -31.65 -11.43 8.02
CA GLY A 9 -32.86 -10.63 8.26
C GLY A 9 -32.79 -9.12 8.02
N ALA A 10 -31.62 -8.51 7.83
CA ALA A 10 -31.54 -7.07 7.57
C ALA A 10 -31.45 -6.78 6.06
N LYS A 11 -32.56 -6.35 5.44
CA LYS A 11 -32.51 -5.73 4.11
C LYS A 11 -31.80 -4.38 4.24
N CYS A 12 -30.65 -4.24 3.57
CA CYS A 12 -29.93 -2.97 3.53
C CYS A 12 -30.78 -1.92 2.80
N PRO A 13 -30.89 -0.68 3.31
CA PRO A 13 -31.64 0.36 2.63
C PRO A 13 -31.03 0.66 1.25
N PRO A 14 -31.85 0.92 0.22
CA PRO A 14 -31.37 1.23 -1.11
C PRO A 14 -30.70 2.61 -1.12
N TYR A 15 -29.40 2.63 -1.38
CA TYR A 15 -28.64 3.88 -1.52
C TYR A 15 -28.74 4.39 -2.95
N LYS A 16 -29.46 5.50 -3.16
CA LYS A 16 -29.51 6.25 -4.42
C LYS A 16 -28.45 7.34 -4.36
N HIS A 17 -27.63 7.45 -5.39
CA HIS A 17 -26.73 8.58 -5.56
C HIS A 17 -26.84 9.08 -7.01
N ASP A 18 -26.85 10.39 -7.16
CA ASP A 18 -26.97 11.06 -8.45
C ASP A 18 -25.56 11.41 -8.96
N GLY A 19 -24.97 10.48 -9.72
CA GLY A 19 -24.04 10.75 -10.82
C GLY A 19 -22.65 11.37 -10.57
N VAL A 20 -22.39 12.05 -9.45
CA VAL A 20 -21.06 12.61 -9.13
C VAL A 20 -20.73 12.21 -7.70
N PHE A 21 -19.79 11.27 -7.53
CA PHE A 21 -19.31 10.92 -6.21
C PHE A 21 -18.23 11.91 -5.78
N GLU A 22 -18.65 12.93 -5.05
CA GLU A 22 -17.76 13.75 -4.24
C GLU A 22 -17.58 13.07 -2.89
N THR A 23 -16.34 12.91 -2.45
CA THR A 23 -16.07 12.31 -1.14
C THR A 23 -16.36 13.34 -0.06
N THR A 24 -17.63 13.56 0.24
CA THR A 24 -18.05 14.48 1.29
C THR A 24 -17.77 13.85 2.66
N ASN A 25 -17.55 14.69 3.66
CA ASN A 25 -17.40 14.25 5.05
C ASN A 25 -18.59 13.40 5.50
N GLU A 26 -19.81 13.66 5.00
CA GLU A 26 -21.01 12.87 5.31
C GLU A 26 -20.93 11.41 4.85
N ILE A 27 -20.37 11.16 3.67
CA ILE A 27 -20.19 9.79 3.16
C ILE A 27 -19.17 9.06 4.02
N LEU A 28 -18.06 9.72 4.38
CA LEU A 28 -17.06 9.17 5.29
C LEU A 28 -17.69 8.83 6.64
N THR A 29 -18.43 9.74 7.25
CA THR A 29 -19.09 9.52 8.54
C THR A 29 -20.08 8.34 8.49
N ARG A 30 -20.84 8.19 7.41
CA ARG A 30 -21.79 7.06 7.26
C ARG A 30 -21.10 5.72 7.01
N PHE A 31 -19.96 5.70 6.32
CA PHE A 31 -19.18 4.49 6.07
C PHE A 31 -18.24 4.10 7.20
N GLU A 32 -17.95 5.03 8.11
CA GLU A 32 -17.00 4.85 9.21
C GLU A 32 -17.21 3.54 10.01
N PRO A 33 -18.44 3.11 10.35
CA PRO A 33 -18.65 1.83 11.05
C PRO A 33 -18.17 0.62 10.24
N ASP A 34 -18.32 0.68 8.91
CA ASP A 34 -17.87 -0.38 8.01
C ASP A 34 -16.35 -0.40 7.87
N LEU A 35 -15.73 0.78 7.76
CA LEU A 35 -14.27 0.89 7.70
C LEU A 35 -13.64 0.35 8.98
N ASN A 36 -14.15 0.74 10.15
CA ASN A 36 -13.71 0.22 11.44
C ASN A 36 -13.90 -1.30 11.54
N ARG A 37 -15.06 -1.81 11.11
CA ARG A 37 -15.30 -3.26 11.10
C ARG A 37 -14.30 -3.99 10.20
N CYS A 38 -14.06 -3.50 8.99
CA CYS A 38 -13.09 -4.09 8.06
C CYS A 38 -11.67 -4.07 8.63
N ALA A 39 -11.21 -2.92 9.16
CA ALA A 39 -9.89 -2.78 9.76
C ALA A 39 -9.71 -3.75 10.93
N LYS A 40 -10.68 -3.80 11.85
CA LYS A 40 -10.68 -4.74 12.97
C LYS A 40 -10.68 -6.20 12.49
N CYS A 41 -11.56 -6.58 11.57
CA CYS A 41 -11.60 -7.94 11.04
C CYS A 41 -10.26 -8.37 10.45
N ILE A 42 -9.60 -7.50 9.69
CA ILE A 42 -8.30 -7.81 9.08
C ILE A 42 -7.20 -7.84 10.14
N ALA A 43 -7.14 -6.89 11.08
CA ALA A 43 -6.13 -6.86 12.14
C ALA A 43 -6.12 -8.16 12.96
N TYR A 44 -7.30 -8.67 13.33
CA TYR A 44 -7.48 -9.88 14.12
C TYR A 44 -7.54 -11.18 13.29
N ALA A 45 -7.55 -11.11 11.96
CA ALA A 45 -7.38 -12.29 11.11
C ALA A 45 -5.97 -12.87 11.25
N LYS A 46 -5.77 -14.17 10.99
CA LYS A 46 -4.44 -14.78 11.09
C LYS A 46 -3.54 -14.39 9.88
N PRO A 47 -2.23 -14.18 10.10
CA PRO A 47 -1.57 -14.01 11.40
C PRO A 47 -1.99 -12.68 12.03
N GLN A 48 -2.22 -12.66 13.35
CA GLN A 48 -2.81 -11.50 14.01
C GLN A 48 -1.81 -10.34 14.08
N LEU A 49 -2.29 -9.14 13.80
CA LEU A 49 -1.51 -7.91 13.94
C LEU A 49 -2.41 -6.77 14.44
N PRO A 50 -2.84 -6.81 15.72
CA PRO A 50 -3.77 -5.82 16.28
C PRO A 50 -3.21 -4.39 16.29
N SER A 51 -1.88 -4.24 16.46
CA SER A 51 -1.20 -2.94 16.44
C SER A 51 -1.36 -2.20 15.11
N PHE A 52 -1.56 -2.92 14.01
CA PHE A 52 -1.72 -2.34 12.66
C PHE A 52 -3.17 -1.93 12.35
N GLN A 53 -4.09 -2.01 13.33
CA GLN A 53 -5.51 -1.70 13.10
C GLN A 53 -5.74 -0.25 12.66
N ASP A 54 -5.06 0.71 13.29
CA ASP A 54 -5.27 2.14 13.00
C ASP A 54 -4.75 2.49 11.59
N ASP A 55 -3.62 1.92 11.18
CA ASP A 55 -3.10 2.05 9.83
C ASP A 55 -4.05 1.41 8.80
N LEU A 56 -4.58 0.22 9.11
CA LEU A 56 -5.62 -0.40 8.30
C LEU A 56 -6.87 0.49 8.18
N LEU A 57 -7.27 1.19 9.24
CA LEU A 57 -8.39 2.12 9.18
C LEU A 57 -8.07 3.31 8.25
N GLN A 58 -6.87 3.86 8.32
CA GLN A 58 -6.43 4.93 7.40
C GLN A 58 -6.43 4.45 5.95
N ILE A 59 -5.88 3.27 5.68
CA ILE A 59 -5.85 2.67 4.33
C ILE A 59 -7.28 2.44 3.82
N ALA A 60 -8.21 2.04 4.69
CA ALA A 60 -9.62 1.88 4.33
C ALA A 60 -10.25 3.21 3.88
N ARG A 61 -10.00 4.29 4.63
CA ARG A 61 -10.46 5.65 4.29
C ARG A 61 -9.86 6.14 2.97
N ILE A 62 -8.55 5.97 2.78
CA ILE A 62 -7.86 6.33 1.52
C ILE A 62 -8.45 5.56 0.33
N THR A 63 -8.67 4.25 0.51
CA THR A 63 -9.27 3.40 -0.54
C THR A 63 -10.67 3.86 -0.91
N LEU A 64 -11.46 4.28 0.08
CA LEU A 64 -12.80 4.84 -0.13
C LEU A 64 -12.73 6.13 -0.97
N CYS A 65 -11.84 7.06 -0.63
CA CYS A 65 -11.64 8.29 -1.39
C CYS A 65 -11.15 8.04 -2.82
N GLN A 66 -10.24 7.09 -3.01
CA GLN A 66 -9.63 6.82 -4.31
C GLN A 66 -10.54 6.04 -5.27
N LYS A 67 -11.34 5.10 -4.75
CA LYS A 67 -12.14 4.18 -5.58
C LYS A 67 -13.63 4.53 -5.61
N GLY A 68 -14.11 5.28 -4.61
CA GLY A 68 -15.49 5.76 -4.56
C GLY A 68 -15.94 6.52 -5.82
N PRO A 69 -15.12 7.44 -6.37
CA PRO A 69 -15.44 8.17 -7.60
C PRO A 69 -15.69 7.30 -8.83
N SER A 70 -15.22 6.05 -8.84
CA SER A 70 -15.41 5.11 -9.94
C SER A 70 -16.68 4.25 -9.80
N PHE A 71 -17.54 4.53 -8.82
CA PHE A 71 -18.83 3.87 -8.68
C PHE A 71 -19.84 4.47 -9.66
N ASP A 72 -20.54 3.61 -10.38
CA ASP A 72 -21.61 3.98 -11.30
C ASP A 72 -22.95 3.43 -10.78
N PRO A 73 -23.93 4.30 -10.42
CA PRO A 73 -25.26 3.87 -9.98
C PRO A 73 -26.03 3.11 -11.05
N ASN A 74 -25.76 3.46 -12.30
CA ASN A 74 -26.51 3.02 -13.46
C ASN A 74 -25.89 1.78 -14.11
N HIS A 75 -24.83 1.23 -13.50
CA HIS A 75 -24.22 -0.01 -13.96
C HIS A 75 -25.25 -1.14 -14.02
N ALA A 76 -25.18 -1.98 -15.06
CA ALA A 76 -26.18 -3.01 -15.37
C ALA A 76 -26.49 -3.96 -14.20
N GLN A 77 -25.54 -4.16 -13.30
CA GLN A 77 -25.65 -5.04 -12.13
C GLN A 77 -26.40 -4.40 -10.94
N LYS A 78 -26.72 -3.10 -10.98
CA LYS A 78 -27.44 -2.34 -9.92
C LYS A 78 -26.91 -2.60 -8.50
N ALA A 79 -25.60 -2.81 -8.36
CA ALA A 79 -24.98 -3.05 -7.06
C ALA A 79 -25.03 -1.77 -6.21
N SER A 80 -25.29 -1.92 -4.91
CA SER A 80 -25.20 -0.78 -3.99
C SER A 80 -23.76 -0.31 -3.85
N PHE A 81 -23.56 0.96 -3.46
CA PHE A 81 -22.23 1.53 -3.21
C PHE A 81 -21.42 0.69 -2.23
N ARG A 82 -22.07 0.22 -1.17
CA ARG A 82 -21.48 -0.68 -0.16
C ARG A 82 -21.02 -2.00 -0.75
N THR A 83 -21.84 -2.63 -1.59
CA THR A 83 -21.46 -3.87 -2.29
C THR A 83 -20.29 -3.64 -3.26
N TYR A 84 -20.22 -2.46 -3.89
CA TYR A 84 -19.12 -2.08 -4.76
C TYR A 84 -17.81 -1.81 -3.98
N MET A 85 -17.89 -1.11 -2.84
CA MET A 85 -16.73 -0.64 -2.10
C MET A 85 -16.10 -1.66 -1.17
N LEU A 86 -16.91 -2.45 -0.44
CA LEU A 86 -16.38 -3.37 0.58
C LEU A 86 -15.34 -4.36 0.03
N PRO A 87 -15.53 -5.01 -1.13
CA PRO A 87 -14.51 -5.91 -1.68
C PRO A 87 -13.19 -5.20 -2.00
N ARG A 88 -13.25 -3.94 -2.45
CA ARG A 88 -12.07 -3.13 -2.80
C ARG A 88 -11.30 -2.73 -1.53
N ILE A 89 -12.03 -2.31 -0.50
CA ILE A 89 -11.45 -1.99 0.81
C ILE A 89 -10.80 -3.24 1.41
N CYS A 90 -11.54 -4.35 1.55
CA CYS A 90 -10.99 -5.59 2.08
C CYS A 90 -9.76 -6.09 1.31
N GLY A 91 -9.77 -5.97 -0.02
CA GLY A 91 -8.62 -6.29 -0.86
C GLY A 91 -7.39 -5.43 -0.57
N ALA A 92 -7.57 -4.11 -0.44
CA ALA A 92 -6.49 -3.19 -0.08
C ALA A 92 -5.93 -3.48 1.32
N LEU A 93 -6.79 -3.71 2.31
CA LEU A 93 -6.39 -4.03 3.68
C LEU A 93 -5.65 -5.36 3.79
N THR A 94 -6.11 -6.37 3.05
CA THR A 94 -5.46 -7.69 3.03
C THR A 94 -4.05 -7.56 2.44
N ASN A 95 -3.93 -6.85 1.31
CA ASN A 95 -2.63 -6.61 0.67
C ASN A 95 -1.68 -5.83 1.58
N ALA A 96 -2.16 -4.75 2.21
CA ALA A 96 -1.37 -3.97 3.16
C ALA A 96 -0.88 -4.83 4.32
N LYS A 97 -1.77 -5.59 4.95
CA LYS A 97 -1.40 -6.50 6.05
C LYS A 97 -0.39 -7.57 5.59
N THR A 98 -0.57 -8.17 4.41
CA THR A 98 0.37 -9.16 3.88
C THR A 98 1.76 -8.57 3.69
N LYS A 99 1.86 -7.35 3.15
CA LYS A 99 3.14 -6.64 3.01
C LYS A 99 3.78 -6.35 4.36
N GLU A 100 2.98 -5.89 5.32
CA GLU A 100 3.46 -5.59 6.68
C GLU A 100 4.04 -6.85 7.34
N ILE A 101 3.33 -7.98 7.26
CA ILE A 101 3.82 -9.27 7.77
C ILE A 101 5.12 -9.70 7.07
N GLN A 102 5.22 -9.50 5.75
CA GLN A 102 6.44 -9.81 5.01
C GLN A 102 7.62 -8.95 5.46
N HIS A 103 7.39 -7.65 5.69
CA HIS A 103 8.40 -6.76 6.26
C HIS A 103 8.83 -7.22 7.65
N TYR A 104 7.90 -7.49 8.57
CA TYR A 104 8.24 -8.02 9.91
C TYR A 104 9.01 -9.35 9.84
N GLY A 105 8.64 -10.25 8.93
CA GLY A 105 9.35 -11.51 8.73
C GLY A 105 10.80 -11.32 8.27
N HIS A 106 11.07 -10.24 7.53
CA HIS A 106 12.40 -9.90 7.06
C HIS A 106 13.29 -9.31 8.16
N PHE A 107 12.70 -8.60 9.14
CA PHE A 107 13.45 -8.04 10.27
C PHE A 107 13.67 -9.04 11.43
N ILE A 108 12.87 -10.11 11.54
CA ILE A 108 13.02 -11.12 12.62
C ILE A 108 13.99 -12.26 12.24
N HIS A 109 14.25 -12.46 10.95
CA HIS A 109 15.29 -13.38 10.49
C HIS A 109 16.34 -12.63 9.67
N PRO A 110 17.52 -12.28 10.23
CA PRO A 110 18.65 -11.97 9.38
C PRO A 110 18.96 -13.17 8.47
N PRO A 111 19.45 -12.96 7.25
CA PRO A 111 19.89 -14.05 6.40
C PRO A 111 21.11 -14.70 7.05
N SER A 112 20.89 -15.81 7.75
CA SER A 112 21.97 -16.66 8.19
C SER A 112 22.54 -17.38 6.98
N GLU A 113 23.66 -16.88 6.47
CA GLU A 113 24.56 -17.62 5.60
C GLU A 113 25.01 -18.90 6.34
N GLU A 114 24.73 -20.04 5.69
CA GLU A 114 25.38 -21.35 5.75
C GLU A 114 25.80 -21.96 7.11
N ALA A 115 25.21 -23.11 7.48
CA ALA A 115 25.93 -24.41 7.54
C ALA A 115 25.10 -25.57 8.14
N VAL A 116 24.81 -26.56 7.27
CA VAL A 116 24.88 -28.04 7.45
C VAL A 116 23.95 -28.76 8.47
N PRO A 117 23.37 -29.93 8.10
CA PRO A 117 22.31 -30.59 8.87
C PRO A 117 22.83 -31.64 9.84
N ASN A 118 22.23 -31.75 11.04
CA ASN A 118 21.92 -33.03 11.68
C ASN A 118 21.18 -32.86 13.02
N GLY A 119 20.16 -33.71 13.22
CA GLY A 119 19.94 -34.44 14.48
C GLY A 119 19.18 -33.74 15.62
N THR A 120 17.86 -33.98 15.66
CA THR A 120 17.06 -34.31 16.87
C THR A 120 17.38 -33.64 18.22
N SER A 121 16.47 -32.80 18.72
CA SER A 121 15.81 -32.99 20.02
C SER A 121 14.75 -31.93 20.31
N GLU A 122 13.69 -32.38 20.97
CA GLU A 122 12.53 -31.64 21.44
C GLU A 122 12.83 -30.76 22.68
N VAL A 123 11.84 -29.92 22.99
CA VAL A 123 11.56 -29.21 24.26
C VAL A 123 12.09 -27.77 24.38
N SER A 124 11.16 -26.86 24.08
CA SER A 124 10.79 -25.63 24.80
C SER A 124 11.73 -25.10 25.89
N THR A 125 12.07 -23.81 25.81
CA THR A 125 11.82 -22.80 26.87
C THR A 125 12.02 -21.39 26.28
N SER A 126 10.94 -20.61 26.26
CA SER A 126 10.96 -19.18 25.94
C SER A 126 11.70 -18.40 27.04
N PRO A 127 12.57 -17.43 26.73
CA PRO A 127 12.92 -16.40 27.70
C PRO A 127 11.91 -15.26 27.58
N GLN A 128 11.10 -15.10 28.62
CA GLN A 128 10.35 -13.87 28.89
C GLN A 128 11.34 -12.71 29.05
N GLY A 129 11.49 -11.92 27.98
CA GLY A 129 12.13 -10.61 28.05
C GLY A 129 11.13 -9.59 28.58
N VAL A 130 11.26 -9.25 29.86
CA VAL A 130 10.55 -8.14 30.50
C VAL A 130 10.95 -6.84 29.80
N PHE A 131 10.08 -6.33 28.93
CA PHE A 131 10.22 -4.98 28.38
C PHE A 131 9.66 -3.98 29.41
N LEU A 132 10.56 -3.36 30.16
CA LEU A 132 10.25 -2.16 30.93
C LEU A 132 9.82 -1.06 29.94
N PRO A 133 8.66 -0.40 30.13
CA PRO A 133 8.29 0.75 29.32
C PRO A 133 9.20 1.90 29.71
N SER A 134 10.25 2.12 28.91
CA SER A 134 11.10 3.30 29.05
C SER A 134 10.27 4.52 28.68
N THR A 135 9.87 5.22 29.74
CA THR A 135 9.38 6.59 29.71
C THR A 135 10.55 7.49 29.30
N SER A 136 10.69 7.77 28.01
CA SER A 136 11.26 9.03 27.56
C SER A 136 10.61 9.43 26.24
N CYS A 137 9.61 10.28 26.40
CA CYS A 137 9.11 11.12 25.34
C CYS A 137 10.23 12.09 24.90
N ARG A 138 10.33 12.28 23.59
CA ARG A 138 10.90 13.47 22.92
C ARG A 138 12.42 13.52 22.72
N GLU A 139 12.98 12.51 22.03
CA GLU A 139 14.28 12.66 21.34
C GLU A 139 14.39 11.68 20.16
N GLY A 140 13.45 11.76 19.21
CA GLY A 140 13.39 10.87 18.04
C GLY A 140 13.68 11.56 16.69
N ASN A 141 14.22 12.78 16.70
CA ASN A 141 14.31 13.57 15.47
C ASN A 141 15.72 13.64 14.89
N PHE A 142 16.79 13.76 15.67
CA PHE A 142 18.11 14.04 15.08
C PHE A 142 18.68 12.86 14.27
N GLU A 143 18.71 11.66 14.85
CA GLU A 143 19.24 10.47 14.15
C GLU A 143 18.41 10.12 12.92
N ASN A 144 17.08 10.18 13.01
CA ASN A 144 16.19 9.93 11.88
C ASN A 144 16.32 11.01 10.78
N THR A 145 16.46 12.28 11.18
CA THR A 145 16.73 13.38 10.23
C THR A 145 18.09 13.20 9.57
N LEU A 146 19.13 12.83 10.32
CA LEU A 146 20.48 12.62 9.78
C LEU A 146 20.53 11.41 8.83
N VAL A 147 19.89 10.30 9.18
CA VAL A 147 19.76 9.13 8.30
C VAL A 147 19.01 9.50 7.01
N TRP A 148 17.93 10.27 7.10
CA TRP A 148 17.17 10.72 5.93
C TRP A 148 17.98 11.70 5.05
N GLU A 149 18.72 12.62 5.65
CA GLU A 149 19.61 13.55 4.95
C GLU A 149 20.75 12.83 4.24
N MET A 150 21.37 11.84 4.89
CA MET A 150 22.39 10.98 4.28
C MET A 150 21.82 10.17 3.11
N TRP A 151 20.68 9.51 3.30
CA TRP A 151 20.00 8.76 2.24
C TRP A 151 19.62 9.64 1.04
N ASN A 152 19.16 10.86 1.29
CA ASN A 152 18.85 11.81 0.22
C ASN A 152 20.11 12.27 -0.51
N ALA A 153 21.20 12.54 0.20
CA ALA A 153 22.46 12.92 -0.43
C ALA A 153 23.01 11.79 -1.32
N ASP A 154 22.94 10.54 -0.85
CA ASP A 154 23.33 9.36 -1.62
C ASP A 154 22.42 9.16 -2.84
N PHE A 155 21.11 9.37 -2.68
CA PHE A 155 20.15 9.31 -3.78
C PHE A 155 20.36 10.43 -4.81
N GLU A 156 20.63 11.67 -4.38
CA GLU A 156 20.93 12.80 -5.26
C GLU A 156 22.20 12.55 -6.09
N GLN A 157 23.22 11.94 -5.49
CA GLN A 157 24.42 11.53 -6.21
C GLN A 157 24.16 10.39 -7.21
N ALA A 158 23.26 9.46 -6.86
CA ALA A 158 22.89 8.36 -7.75
C ALA A 158 21.93 8.76 -8.86
N LEU A 159 21.10 9.79 -8.67
CA LEU A 159 20.04 10.19 -9.60
C LEU A 159 20.54 10.45 -11.04
N PRO A 160 21.65 11.19 -11.27
CA PRO A 160 22.19 11.34 -12.62
C PRO A 160 22.59 10.02 -13.27
N ARG A 161 23.08 9.04 -12.50
CA ARG A 161 23.41 7.70 -13.01
C ARG A 161 22.13 6.92 -13.34
N LEU A 162 21.12 6.97 -12.47
CA LEU A 162 19.82 6.36 -12.70
C LEU A 162 19.13 6.91 -13.95
N LEU A 163 19.19 8.22 -14.19
CA LEU A 163 18.56 8.82 -15.36
C LEU A 163 19.28 8.51 -16.68
N LYS A 164 20.58 8.17 -16.65
CA LYS A 164 21.34 7.79 -17.85
C LYS A 164 20.88 6.47 -18.48
N CYS A 165 20.26 5.57 -17.72
CA CYS A 165 19.76 4.30 -18.27
C CYS A 165 18.44 4.45 -19.05
N LEU A 166 17.79 5.61 -18.91
CA LEU A 166 16.54 5.93 -19.60
C LEU A 166 16.80 6.50 -21.00
N THR A 167 16.03 6.03 -21.96
CA THR A 167 15.95 6.63 -23.30
C THR A 167 15.30 8.00 -23.23
N LYS A 168 15.50 8.83 -24.27
CA LYS A 168 14.87 10.17 -24.37
C LYS A 168 13.34 10.14 -24.21
N ARG A 169 12.67 9.07 -24.68
CA ARG A 169 11.21 8.92 -24.54
C ARG A 169 10.79 8.51 -23.12
N GLU A 170 11.51 7.57 -22.53
CA GLU A 170 11.32 7.17 -21.13
C GLU A 170 11.55 8.35 -20.18
N HIS A 171 12.58 9.15 -20.43
CA HIS A 171 12.88 10.35 -19.63
C HIS A 171 11.73 11.38 -19.67
N LYS A 172 11.11 11.59 -20.84
CA LYS A 172 9.94 12.48 -20.97
C LYS A 172 8.74 11.96 -20.17
N VAL A 173 8.46 10.66 -20.23
CA VAL A 173 7.38 10.04 -19.44
C VAL A 173 7.69 10.14 -17.94
N PHE A 174 8.92 9.85 -17.53
CA PHE A 174 9.36 9.96 -16.15
C PHE A 174 9.24 11.39 -15.61
N SER A 175 9.67 12.39 -16.40
CA SER A 175 9.58 13.82 -16.02
C SER A 175 8.13 14.29 -15.86
N ALA A 176 7.23 13.82 -16.73
CA ALA A 176 5.80 14.15 -16.65
C ALA A 176 5.16 13.57 -15.38
N ILE A 177 5.56 12.38 -14.96
CA ILE A 177 5.07 11.74 -13.73
C ILE A 177 5.65 12.41 -12.49
N ARG A 178 6.92 12.79 -12.52
CA ARG A 178 7.53 13.61 -11.45
C ARG A 178 6.80 14.94 -11.27
N SER A 179 6.21 15.47 -12.35
CA SER A 179 5.36 16.67 -12.35
C SER A 179 3.90 16.38 -11.98
N ASN A 180 3.60 15.19 -11.46
CA ASN A 180 2.28 14.74 -11.02
C ASN A 180 1.21 14.70 -12.13
N MET A 181 1.60 14.53 -13.40
CA MET A 181 0.66 14.39 -14.51
C MET A 181 -0.01 13.01 -14.52
N LYS A 182 -1.32 12.95 -14.83
CA LYS A 182 -2.02 11.67 -14.96
C LYS A 182 -1.66 10.99 -16.29
N GLN A 183 -1.78 9.66 -16.36
CA GLN A 183 -1.42 8.92 -17.57
C GLN A 183 -2.25 9.33 -18.81
N CYS A 184 -3.49 9.78 -18.63
CA CYS A 184 -4.29 10.34 -19.71
C CYS A 184 -3.65 11.62 -20.28
N ASP A 185 -3.25 12.54 -19.41
CA ASP A 185 -2.65 13.83 -19.78
C ASP A 185 -1.28 13.61 -20.44
N ILE A 186 -0.51 12.62 -19.96
CA ILE A 186 0.77 12.21 -20.57
C ILE A 186 0.54 11.65 -21.98
N SER A 187 -0.51 10.85 -22.16
CA SER A 187 -0.84 10.25 -23.46
C SER A 187 -1.16 11.32 -24.51
N GLU A 188 -1.90 12.35 -24.10
CA GLU A 188 -2.24 13.51 -24.94
C GLU A 188 -1.00 14.38 -25.20
N THR A 189 -0.25 14.73 -24.15
CA THR A 189 0.93 15.62 -24.25
C THR A 189 2.05 15.03 -25.11
N LEU A 190 2.25 13.70 -25.05
CA LEU A 190 3.33 13.03 -25.79
C LEU A 190 2.86 12.41 -27.11
N GLY A 191 1.57 12.52 -27.46
CA GLY A 191 0.99 11.91 -28.66
C GLY A 191 1.11 10.38 -28.67
N LEU A 192 0.95 9.75 -27.50
CA LEU A 192 1.08 8.30 -27.31
C LEU A 192 -0.27 7.69 -26.93
N SER A 193 -0.47 6.41 -27.26
CA SER A 193 -1.63 5.68 -26.73
C SER A 193 -1.47 5.39 -25.24
N ARG A 194 -2.57 5.33 -24.48
CA ARG A 194 -2.56 4.97 -23.05
C ARG A 194 -1.84 3.63 -22.76
N PRO A 195 -2.05 2.56 -23.55
CA PRO A 195 -1.29 1.32 -23.38
C PRO A 195 0.22 1.52 -23.55
N ARG A 196 0.63 2.38 -24.50
CA ARG A 196 2.05 2.68 -24.75
C ARG A 196 2.67 3.46 -23.60
N VAL A 197 1.94 4.39 -22.98
CA VAL A 197 2.38 5.10 -21.77
C VAL A 197 2.57 4.12 -20.61
N SER A 198 1.61 3.21 -20.39
CA SER A 198 1.72 2.17 -19.36
C SER A 198 2.92 1.24 -19.58
N GLN A 199 3.20 0.88 -20.83
CA GLN A 199 4.37 0.08 -21.18
C GLN A 199 5.68 0.83 -20.88
N LEU A 200 5.79 2.10 -21.30
CA LEU A 200 6.97 2.92 -21.03
C LEU A 200 7.18 3.08 -19.52
N LEU A 201 6.11 3.24 -18.76
CA LEU A 201 6.15 3.29 -17.31
C LEU A 201 6.77 2.06 -16.68
N LYS A 202 6.31 0.87 -17.07
CA LYS A 202 6.90 -0.39 -16.62
C LYS A 202 8.36 -0.52 -17.01
N GLN A 203 8.74 -0.03 -18.19
CA GLN A 203 10.13 -0.04 -18.64
C GLN A 203 11.02 0.89 -17.80
N VAL A 204 10.52 2.08 -17.47
CA VAL A 204 11.20 3.02 -16.55
C VAL A 204 11.38 2.36 -15.18
N GLU A 205 10.31 1.81 -14.60
CA GLU A 205 10.34 1.13 -13.30
C GLU A 205 11.37 -0.01 -13.27
N LEU A 206 11.34 -0.90 -14.27
CA LEU A 206 12.29 -2.01 -14.38
C LEU A 206 13.74 -1.53 -14.50
N LYS A 207 14.00 -0.51 -15.33
CA LYS A 207 15.36 0.01 -15.54
C LYS A 207 15.90 0.70 -14.30
N LEU A 208 15.10 1.56 -13.68
CA LEU A 208 15.50 2.25 -12.45
C LEU A 208 15.70 1.25 -11.31
N THR A 209 14.83 0.26 -11.16
CA THR A 209 15.00 -0.80 -10.14
C THR A 209 16.29 -1.59 -10.36
N ARG A 210 16.60 -1.95 -11.61
CA ARG A 210 17.83 -2.67 -11.96
C ARG A 210 19.07 -1.85 -11.64
N GLU A 211 19.09 -0.58 -12.01
CA GLU A 211 20.22 0.31 -11.72
C GLU A 211 20.34 0.60 -10.22
N CYS A 212 19.23 0.74 -9.49
CA CYS A 212 19.25 0.88 -8.04
C CYS A 212 19.88 -0.34 -7.36
N ARG A 213 19.59 -1.57 -7.82
CA ARG A 213 20.26 -2.78 -7.33
C ARG A 213 21.74 -2.80 -7.67
N HIS A 214 22.10 -2.39 -8.89
CA HIS A 214 23.49 -2.33 -9.31
C HIS A 214 24.31 -1.32 -8.50
N ILE A 215 23.70 -0.20 -8.09
CA ILE A 215 24.35 0.85 -7.28
C ILE A 215 24.30 0.53 -5.77
N GLY A 216 23.54 -0.50 -5.36
CA GLY A 216 23.41 -0.91 -3.96
C GLY A 216 22.44 -0.05 -3.14
N ILE A 217 21.51 0.65 -3.80
CA ILE A 217 20.44 1.44 -3.13
C ILE A 217 19.31 0.53 -2.65
N ILE A 218 19.09 -0.57 -3.37
CA ILE A 218 18.02 -1.55 -3.10
C ILE A 218 18.67 -2.94 -3.19
N GLU A 219 18.35 -3.83 -2.25
CA GLU A 219 18.78 -5.24 -2.25
C GLU A 219 18.04 -6.08 -3.32
#